data_AF-A0A971J913-F1
#
_entry.id   AF-A0A971J913-F1
#
_cell.length_a   1.000
_cell.length_b   1.000
_cell.length_c   1.000
_cell.angle_alpha   90.00
_cell.angle_beta   90.00
_cell.angle_gamma   90.00
#
_symmetry.space_group_name_H-M   'P 1'
#
loop_
_entity.id
_entity.type
_entity.pdbx_description
1 polymer ?
#
loop_
_entity_poly.entity_id
_entity_poly.type
_entity_poly.pdbx_seq_one_letter_code
_entity_poly.pdbx_strand_id
1 'polypeptide(L)'
;MKTQVFIGFICLGFCFGGCAGKDYDPREGGFFGGVAGLSSGGYKDRVQEREARLEQLRATQRQLAAEQIGLEGQKSVALAQVGKDKGKVSSMQAEIAALEKKSTALAKKEGADKGRIAELQKRTAELKKQMARQSTSLDALEGSGLGDQEVDLRRKQLEQQRNALRREYELLMKMQMELAR
;
A
#
# COMPACT_ATOMS: atom_id res chain seq x y z
N MET A 1 -14.44 -93.38 3.29
CA MET A 1 -13.74 -92.79 4.45
C MET A 1 -14.85 -92.16 5.31
N LYS A 2 -15.44 -92.84 6.31
CA LYS A 2 -14.98 -93.07 7.71
C LYS A 2 -14.52 -91.76 8.36
N THR A 3 -14.98 -91.22 9.50
CA THR A 3 -15.85 -91.56 10.67
C THR A 3 -15.91 -90.25 11.49
N GLN A 4 -17.02 -89.62 11.90
CA GLN A 4 -17.95 -89.89 13.03
C GLN A 4 -17.32 -90.18 14.41
N VAL A 5 -17.95 -89.58 15.43
CA VAL A 5 -17.96 -89.81 16.89
C VAL A 5 -17.02 -88.94 17.76
N PHE A 6 -17.42 -87.93 18.56
CA PHE A 6 -18.42 -87.71 19.63
C PHE A 6 -17.91 -88.01 21.07
N ILE A 7 -18.09 -87.01 21.95
CA ILE A 7 -18.27 -87.03 23.44
C ILE A 7 -17.06 -87.25 24.36
N GLY A 8 -16.88 -86.31 25.30
CA GLY A 8 -17.07 -86.70 26.72
C GLY A 8 -16.27 -86.00 27.82
N PHE A 9 -17.01 -85.17 28.59
CA PHE A 9 -16.92 -84.99 30.05
C PHE A 9 -15.66 -84.30 30.63
N ILE A 10 -15.76 -83.03 31.06
CA ILE A 10 -16.22 -82.55 32.39
C ILE A 10 -15.35 -83.08 33.54
N CYS A 11 -14.49 -82.21 34.08
CA CYS A 11 -14.14 -82.06 35.50
C CYS A 11 -13.34 -80.74 35.63
N LEU A 12 -13.97 -79.62 35.98
CA LEU A 12 -14.21 -79.17 37.36
C LEU A 12 -12.91 -78.82 38.13
N GLY A 13 -12.63 -77.52 38.21
CA GLY A 13 -11.58 -76.89 39.02
C GLY A 13 -11.43 -75.43 38.55
N PHE A 14 -12.38 -74.54 38.81
CA PHE A 14 -12.52 -73.82 40.09
C PHE A 14 -11.16 -73.49 40.72
N CYS A 15 -10.58 -72.34 40.37
CA CYS A 15 -10.42 -71.26 41.34
C CYS A 15 -9.96 -69.98 40.63
N PHE A 16 -10.81 -68.97 40.74
CA PHE A 16 -10.61 -67.58 40.36
C PHE A 16 -9.23 -67.04 40.76
N GLY A 17 -8.42 -66.67 39.77
CA GLY A 17 -7.21 -65.90 39.95
C GLY A 17 -7.32 -64.54 39.26
N GLY A 18 -7.87 -63.56 39.98
CA GLY A 18 -7.40 -62.17 39.86
C GLY A 18 -7.87 -61.32 38.68
N CYS A 19 -9.18 -61.16 38.46
CA CYS A 19 -9.70 -59.88 37.93
C CYS A 19 -9.93 -58.93 39.11
N ALA A 20 -8.84 -58.35 39.63
CA ALA A 20 -8.92 -57.22 40.55
C ALA A 20 -8.36 -56.00 39.82
N GLY A 21 -9.14 -55.49 38.86
CA GLY A 21 -9.04 -54.08 38.47
C GLY A 21 -9.26 -53.26 39.73
N LYS A 22 -8.23 -52.55 40.18
CA LYS A 22 -8.26 -51.70 41.37
C LYS A 22 -9.10 -50.46 41.08
N ASP A 23 -10.42 -50.62 41.00
CA ASP A 23 -11.38 -49.54 41.27
C ASP A 23 -12.04 -49.88 42.61
N TYR A 24 -11.30 -49.64 43.70
CA TYR A 24 -11.88 -49.63 45.03
C TYR A 24 -12.68 -48.34 45.18
N ASP A 25 -13.93 -48.33 44.72
CA ASP A 25 -14.90 -47.31 45.11
C ASP A 25 -15.40 -47.65 46.54
N PRO A 26 -15.02 -46.88 47.58
CA PRO A 26 -15.46 -47.13 48.95
C PRO A 26 -16.97 -46.91 49.14
N ARG A 27 -17.67 -46.35 48.15
CA ARG A 27 -19.15 -46.24 48.15
C ARG A 27 -19.84 -47.55 47.78
N GLU A 28 -19.16 -48.49 47.10
CA GLU A 28 -19.72 -49.79 46.72
C GLU A 28 -19.39 -50.92 47.71
N GLY A 29 -18.37 -50.75 48.57
CA GLY A 29 -17.84 -51.80 49.45
C GLY A 29 -18.37 -51.88 50.89
N GLY A 30 -19.28 -50.99 51.32
CA GLY A 30 -19.81 -50.95 52.69
C GLY A 30 -18.73 -50.76 53.79
N PHE A 31 -19.12 -50.92 55.06
CA PHE A 31 -18.26 -50.66 56.24
C PHE A 31 -16.92 -51.41 56.19
N PHE A 32 -16.92 -52.71 55.84
CA PHE A 32 -15.70 -53.53 55.78
C PHE A 32 -14.77 -53.16 54.60
N GLY A 33 -15.31 -52.72 53.45
CA GLY A 33 -14.52 -52.17 52.35
C GLY A 33 -13.86 -50.83 52.70
N GLY A 34 -14.54 -50.01 53.51
CA GLY A 34 -13.97 -48.78 54.06
C GLY A 34 -12.80 -49.05 55.03
N VAL A 35 -12.93 -50.03 55.93
CA VAL A 35 -11.86 -50.40 56.88
C VAL A 35 -10.67 -51.07 56.17
N ALA A 36 -10.92 -51.92 55.17
CA ALA A 36 -9.86 -52.49 54.32
C ALA A 36 -9.16 -51.41 53.47
N GLY A 37 -9.89 -50.40 52.97
CA GLY A 37 -9.31 -49.25 52.28
C GLY A 37 -8.47 -48.33 53.17
N LEU A 38 -8.79 -48.29 54.48
CA LEU A 38 -8.02 -47.58 55.50
C LEU A 38 -6.73 -48.34 55.87
N SER A 39 -6.75 -49.67 55.98
CA SER A 39 -5.56 -50.46 56.30
C SER A 39 -4.65 -50.74 55.10
N SER A 40 -5.19 -50.75 53.88
CA SER A 40 -4.44 -51.02 52.63
C SER A 40 -3.76 -49.80 52.01
N GLY A 41 -3.96 -48.59 52.55
CA GLY A 41 -3.31 -47.37 52.07
C GLY A 41 -4.04 -46.62 50.94
N GLY A 42 -5.13 -47.17 50.38
CA GLY A 42 -5.82 -46.58 49.22
C GLY A 42 -6.38 -45.16 49.42
N TYR A 43 -6.60 -44.72 50.67
CA TYR A 43 -6.90 -43.30 50.94
C TYR A 43 -5.69 -42.39 50.64
N LYS A 44 -4.48 -42.80 51.03
CA LYS A 44 -3.25 -42.04 50.77
C LYS A 44 -2.99 -41.94 49.26
N ASP A 45 -3.20 -43.03 48.52
CA ASP A 45 -3.05 -43.05 47.06
C ASP A 45 -3.98 -42.03 46.38
N ARG A 46 -5.26 -41.96 46.79
CA ARG A 46 -6.21 -40.97 46.25
C ARG A 46 -5.87 -39.54 46.62
N VAL A 47 -5.37 -39.31 47.84
CA VAL A 47 -4.90 -37.97 48.24
C VAL A 47 -3.71 -37.58 47.38
N GLN A 48 -2.74 -38.48 47.19
CA GLN A 48 -1.57 -38.24 46.37
C GLN A 48 -1.93 -38.00 44.89
N GLU A 49 -2.88 -38.76 44.33
CA GLU A 49 -3.38 -38.54 42.97
C GLU A 49 -4.03 -37.16 42.82
N ARG A 50 -4.86 -36.76 43.80
CA ARG A 50 -5.51 -35.45 43.79
C ARG A 50 -4.50 -34.30 43.94
N GLU A 51 -3.50 -34.47 44.80
CA GLU A 51 -2.40 -33.51 44.98
C GLU A 51 -1.58 -33.37 43.69
N ALA A 52 -1.20 -34.48 43.05
CA ALA A 52 -0.49 -34.49 41.77
C ALA A 52 -1.31 -33.81 40.66
N ARG A 53 -2.63 -34.11 40.59
CA ARG A 53 -3.54 -33.47 39.63
C ARG A 53 -3.68 -31.97 39.88
N LEU A 54 -3.77 -31.55 41.15
CA LEU A 54 -3.83 -30.13 41.53
C LEU A 54 -2.54 -29.41 41.16
N GLU A 55 -1.38 -30.03 41.37
CA GLU A 55 -0.09 -29.49 40.98
C GLU A 55 0.03 -29.33 39.46
N GLN A 56 -0.40 -30.35 38.69
CA GLN A 56 -0.47 -30.27 37.23
C GLN A 56 -1.38 -29.13 36.77
N LEU A 57 -2.59 -29.02 37.32
CA LEU A 57 -3.52 -27.93 37.01
C LEU A 57 -2.92 -26.56 37.30
N ARG A 58 -2.22 -26.39 38.42
CA ARG A 58 -1.50 -25.15 38.76
C ARG A 58 -0.37 -24.87 37.78
N ALA A 59 0.37 -25.88 37.34
CA ALA A 59 1.40 -25.72 36.31
C ALA A 59 0.79 -25.26 34.98
N THR A 60 -0.30 -25.88 34.53
CA THR A 60 -1.03 -25.48 33.32
C THR A 60 -1.59 -24.07 33.42
N GLN A 61 -2.18 -23.68 34.57
CA GLN A 61 -2.66 -22.31 34.78
C GLN A 61 -1.52 -21.28 34.66
N ARG A 62 -0.34 -21.56 35.23
CA ARG A 62 0.82 -20.68 35.10
C ARG A 62 1.30 -20.57 33.65
N GLN A 63 1.31 -21.68 32.91
CA GLN A 63 1.68 -21.68 31.50
C GLN A 63 0.71 -20.87 30.66
N LEU A 64 -0.60 -21.09 30.83
CA LEU A 64 -1.63 -20.35 30.09
C LEU A 64 -1.62 -18.86 30.43
N ALA A 65 -1.39 -18.49 31.69
CA ALA A 65 -1.24 -17.09 32.08
C ALA A 65 -0.04 -16.43 31.41
N ALA A 66 1.11 -17.11 31.35
CA ALA A 66 2.29 -16.62 30.64
C ALA A 66 2.05 -16.50 29.12
N GLU A 67 1.38 -17.47 28.52
CA GLU A 67 1.02 -17.45 27.10
C GLU A 67 0.05 -16.31 26.78
N GLN A 68 -0.96 -16.09 27.63
CA GLN A 68 -1.89 -14.97 27.48
C GLN A 68 -1.16 -13.62 27.50
N ILE A 69 -0.26 -13.41 28.47
CA ILE A 69 0.56 -12.18 28.54
C ILE A 69 1.40 -12.02 27.26
N GLY A 70 1.99 -13.11 26.77
CA GLY A 70 2.76 -13.11 25.52
C GLY A 70 1.91 -12.73 24.30
N LEU A 71 0.73 -13.31 24.16
CA LEU A 71 -0.21 -13.03 23.07
C LEU A 71 -0.77 -11.60 23.15
N GLU A 72 -1.10 -11.11 24.33
CA GLU A 72 -1.51 -9.71 24.54
C GLU A 72 -0.40 -8.74 24.15
N GLY A 73 0.84 -9.05 24.51
CA GLY A 73 2.02 -8.31 24.07
C GLY A 73 2.15 -8.27 22.55
N GLN A 74 2.10 -9.41 21.87
CA GLN A 74 2.17 -9.50 20.41
C GLN A 74 1.03 -8.74 19.74
N LYS A 75 -0.20 -8.85 20.26
CA LYS A 75 -1.37 -8.12 19.77
C LYS A 75 -1.16 -6.61 19.87
N SER A 76 -0.63 -6.12 21.00
CA SER A 76 -0.37 -4.68 21.18
C SER A 76 0.65 -4.14 20.16
N VAL A 77 1.73 -4.90 19.91
CA VAL A 77 2.76 -4.54 18.92
C VAL A 77 2.17 -4.54 17.51
N ALA A 78 1.40 -5.58 17.16
CA ALA A 78 0.75 -5.67 15.86
C ALA A 78 -0.22 -4.51 15.62
N LEU A 79 -1.03 -4.13 16.62
CA LEU A 79 -1.95 -2.99 16.53
C LEU A 79 -1.19 -1.67 16.36
N ALA A 80 -0.08 -1.47 17.07
CA ALA A 80 0.76 -0.29 16.91
C ALA A 80 1.36 -0.22 15.49
N GLN A 81 1.78 -1.36 14.93
CA GLN A 81 2.30 -1.43 13.57
C GLN A 81 1.22 -1.11 12.53
N VAL A 82 0.02 -1.68 12.66
CA VAL A 82 -1.12 -1.35 11.81
C VAL A 82 -1.46 0.15 11.86
N GLY A 83 -1.38 0.77 13.04
CA GLY A 83 -1.57 2.21 13.19
C GLY A 83 -0.54 3.02 12.40
N LYS A 84 0.74 2.66 12.50
CA LYS A 84 1.82 3.30 11.73
C LYS A 84 1.62 3.14 10.22
N ASP A 85 1.28 1.94 9.77
CA ASP A 85 1.13 1.67 8.34
C ASP A 85 -0.10 2.37 7.75
N LYS A 86 -1.21 2.46 8.49
CA LYS A 86 -2.35 3.32 8.12
C LYS A 86 -1.94 4.79 7.97
N GLY A 87 -1.12 5.30 8.88
CA GLY A 87 -0.58 6.66 8.80
C GLY A 87 0.26 6.88 7.53
N LYS A 88 1.15 5.93 7.20
CA LYS A 88 1.95 5.99 5.97
C LYS A 88 1.09 5.97 4.71
N VAL A 89 0.09 5.09 4.65
CA VAL A 89 -0.85 5.01 3.51
C VAL A 89 -1.59 6.34 3.32
N SER A 90 -2.06 6.95 4.40
CA SER A 90 -2.72 8.26 4.33
C SER A 90 -1.79 9.37 3.83
N SER A 91 -0.52 9.39 4.26
CA SER A 91 0.48 10.33 3.75
C SER A 91 0.72 10.14 2.25
N MET A 92 0.93 8.90 1.80
CA MET A 92 1.15 8.60 0.39
C MET A 92 -0.05 9.00 -0.47
N GLN A 93 -1.28 8.79 0.00
CA GLN A 93 -2.48 9.24 -0.71
C GLN A 93 -2.54 10.77 -0.83
N ALA A 94 -2.17 11.50 0.21
CA ALA A 94 -2.10 12.97 0.16
C ALA A 94 -1.02 13.45 -0.83
N GLU A 95 0.14 12.79 -0.86
CA GLU A 95 1.23 13.07 -1.81
C GLU A 95 0.82 12.79 -3.26
N ILE A 96 0.15 11.67 -3.53
CA ILE A 96 -0.38 11.34 -4.86
C ILE A 96 -1.36 12.42 -5.32
N ALA A 97 -2.33 12.80 -4.48
CA ALA A 97 -3.28 13.85 -4.81
C ALA A 97 -2.60 15.21 -5.07
N ALA A 98 -1.53 15.53 -4.34
CA ALA A 98 -0.75 16.73 -4.57
C ALA A 98 0.03 16.66 -5.90
N LEU A 99 0.60 15.51 -6.25
CA LEU A 99 1.31 15.28 -7.50
C LEU A 99 0.36 15.34 -8.71
N GLU A 100 -0.84 14.78 -8.60
CA GLU A 100 -1.88 14.88 -9.64
C GLU A 100 -2.29 16.35 -9.89
N LYS A 101 -2.47 17.14 -8.83
CA LYS A 101 -2.72 18.58 -8.95
C LYS A 101 -1.57 19.31 -9.64
N LYS A 102 -0.32 18.97 -9.33
CA LYS A 102 0.86 19.55 -10.00
C LYS A 102 0.90 19.15 -11.48
N SER A 103 0.66 17.88 -11.79
CA SER A 103 0.64 17.37 -13.18
C SER A 103 -0.44 18.06 -14.01
N THR A 104 -1.66 18.18 -13.49
CA THR A 104 -2.75 18.89 -14.18
C THR A 104 -2.46 20.37 -14.37
N ALA A 105 -1.82 21.03 -13.41
CA ALA A 105 -1.38 22.42 -13.54
C ALA A 105 -0.29 22.58 -14.62
N LEU A 106 0.68 21.67 -14.67
CA LEU A 106 1.73 21.65 -15.68
C LEU A 106 1.15 21.41 -17.09
N ALA A 107 0.23 20.46 -17.24
CA ALA A 107 -0.43 20.19 -18.52
C ALA A 107 -1.23 21.42 -19.02
N LYS A 108 -1.91 22.14 -18.12
CA LYS A 108 -2.59 23.41 -18.46
C LYS A 108 -1.59 24.47 -18.90
N LYS A 109 -0.46 24.60 -18.20
CA LYS A 109 0.59 25.56 -18.55
C LYS A 109 1.19 25.24 -19.92
N GLU A 110 1.47 23.97 -20.19
CA GLU A 110 1.97 23.53 -21.50
C GLU A 110 0.98 23.86 -22.63
N GLY A 111 -0.32 23.64 -22.42
CA GLY A 111 -1.35 24.03 -23.39
C GLY A 111 -1.39 25.54 -23.65
N ALA A 112 -1.29 26.36 -22.58
CA ALA A 112 -1.22 27.81 -22.70
C ALA A 112 0.05 28.28 -23.43
N ASP A 113 1.20 27.67 -23.14
CA ASP A 113 2.48 28.00 -23.77
C ASP A 113 2.49 27.59 -25.26
N LYS A 114 1.89 26.44 -25.63
CA LYS A 114 1.66 26.08 -27.04
C LYS A 114 0.80 27.13 -27.77
N GLY A 115 -0.25 27.63 -27.12
CA GLY A 115 -1.07 28.72 -27.65
C GLY A 115 -0.29 30.00 -27.88
N ARG A 116 0.53 30.41 -26.91
CA ARG A 116 1.43 31.58 -27.02
C ARG A 116 2.43 31.42 -28.16
N ILE A 117 3.03 30.24 -28.32
CA ILE A 117 3.96 29.96 -29.43
C ILE A 117 3.26 30.10 -30.78
N ALA A 118 2.05 29.54 -30.94
CA ALA A 118 1.29 29.66 -32.17
C ALA A 118 0.93 31.13 -32.50
N GLU A 119 0.57 31.91 -31.49
CA GLU A 119 0.31 33.35 -31.65
C GLU A 119 1.58 34.11 -32.07
N LEU A 120 2.70 33.85 -31.40
CA LEU A 120 3.98 34.47 -31.75
C LEU A 120 4.39 34.11 -33.18
N GLN A 121 4.26 32.85 -33.60
CA GLN A 121 4.52 32.42 -34.97
C GLN A 121 3.66 33.18 -35.99
N LYS A 122 2.37 33.37 -35.71
CA LYS A 122 1.45 34.15 -36.56
C LYS A 122 1.88 35.62 -36.66
N ARG A 123 2.25 36.25 -35.54
CA ARG A 123 2.75 37.64 -35.51
C ARG A 123 4.04 37.77 -36.31
N THR A 124 4.97 36.84 -36.14
CA THR A 124 6.24 36.78 -36.89
C THR A 124 6.00 36.65 -38.40
N ALA A 125 5.06 35.82 -38.82
CA ALA A 125 4.70 35.67 -40.24
C ALA A 125 4.08 36.95 -40.82
N GLU A 126 3.19 37.60 -40.07
CA GLU A 126 2.56 38.86 -40.49
C GLU A 126 3.57 40.01 -40.57
N LEU A 127 4.45 40.14 -39.57
CA LEU A 127 5.52 41.14 -39.59
C LEU A 127 6.46 40.95 -40.80
N LYS A 128 6.85 39.70 -41.11
CA LYS A 128 7.64 39.40 -42.31
C LYS A 128 6.92 39.84 -43.59
N LYS A 129 5.61 39.59 -43.70
CA LYS A 129 4.80 40.00 -44.84
C LYS A 129 4.69 41.52 -44.97
N GLN A 130 4.53 42.23 -43.85
CA GLN A 130 4.50 43.69 -43.82
C GLN A 130 5.85 44.28 -44.24
N MET A 131 6.95 43.74 -43.72
CA MET A 131 8.30 44.14 -44.13
C MET A 131 8.54 43.93 -45.64
N ALA A 132 8.11 42.80 -46.19
CA ALA A 132 8.26 42.52 -47.62
C ALA A 132 7.47 43.54 -48.47
N ARG A 133 6.22 43.82 -48.10
CA ARG A 133 5.39 44.84 -48.76
C ARG A 133 6.01 46.23 -48.69
N GLN A 134 6.57 46.61 -47.54
CA GLN A 134 7.26 47.89 -47.38
C GLN A 134 8.53 47.98 -48.23
N SER A 135 9.33 46.91 -48.29
CA SER A 135 10.49 46.84 -49.18
C SER A 135 10.09 47.08 -50.62
N THR A 136 9.09 46.36 -51.13
CA THR A 136 8.59 46.54 -52.51
C THR A 136 8.07 47.96 -52.74
N SER A 137 7.41 48.58 -51.75
CA SER A 137 6.96 49.97 -51.88
C SER A 137 8.11 50.97 -51.91
N LEU A 138 9.18 50.73 -51.14
CA LEU A 138 10.40 51.53 -51.16
C LEU A 138 11.13 51.38 -52.51
N ASP A 139 11.27 50.14 -53.01
CA ASP A 139 11.92 49.86 -54.30
C ASP A 139 11.16 50.53 -55.46
N ALA A 140 9.82 50.52 -55.42
CA ALA A 140 8.98 51.21 -56.41
C ALA A 140 9.11 52.74 -56.35
N LEU A 141 9.29 53.32 -55.15
CA LEU A 141 9.55 54.74 -54.94
C LEU A 141 10.97 55.15 -55.37
N GLU A 142 11.93 54.22 -55.32
CA GLU A 142 13.30 54.46 -55.79
C GLU A 142 13.40 54.34 -57.32
N GLY A 143 12.66 53.40 -57.93
CA GLY A 143 12.60 53.21 -59.38
C GLY A 143 11.76 54.23 -60.15
N SER A 144 10.93 55.05 -59.48
CA SER A 144 10.06 56.02 -60.15
C SER A 144 10.78 57.29 -60.65
N GLY A 145 12.05 57.48 -60.27
CA GLY A 145 12.93 58.52 -60.83
C GLY A 145 12.50 59.98 -60.58
N LEU A 146 11.49 60.23 -59.76
CA LEU A 146 10.96 61.57 -59.47
C LEU A 146 11.56 62.07 -58.14
N GLY A 147 12.54 62.97 -58.25
CA GLY A 147 13.18 63.68 -57.13
C GLY A 147 12.30 64.81 -56.59
N ASP A 148 11.16 64.48 -56.00
CA ASP A 148 10.26 65.43 -55.38
C ASP A 148 10.28 65.33 -53.84
N GLN A 149 10.17 66.45 -53.13
CA GLN A 149 10.30 66.51 -51.66
C GLN A 149 9.26 65.63 -50.94
N GLU A 150 8.09 65.43 -51.54
CA GLU A 150 7.04 64.57 -51.01
C GLU A 150 7.41 63.07 -51.06
N VAL A 151 8.12 62.65 -52.12
CA VAL A 151 8.63 61.27 -52.27
C VAL A 151 9.71 60.99 -51.23
N ASP A 152 10.58 61.96 -50.95
CA ASP A 152 11.62 61.85 -49.92
C ASP A 152 11.04 61.78 -48.50
N LEU A 153 10.00 62.56 -48.20
CA LEU A 153 9.29 62.48 -46.91
C LEU A 153 8.61 61.12 -46.74
N ARG A 154 7.97 60.61 -47.80
CA ARG A 154 7.32 59.29 -47.81
C ARG A 154 8.34 58.17 -47.63
N ARG A 155 9.51 58.26 -48.28
CA ARG A 155 10.63 57.32 -48.14
C ARG A 155 11.12 57.28 -46.70
N LYS A 156 11.41 58.43 -46.09
CA LYS A 156 11.85 58.52 -44.69
C LYS A 156 10.83 57.93 -43.71
N GLN A 157 9.54 58.19 -43.92
CA GLN A 157 8.48 57.60 -43.09
C GLN A 157 8.45 56.06 -43.20
N LEU A 158 8.54 55.52 -44.41
CA LEU A 158 8.55 54.07 -44.63
C LEU A 158 9.81 53.41 -44.05
N GLU A 159 10.96 54.04 -44.15
CA GLU A 159 12.20 53.56 -43.52
C GLU A 159 12.09 53.53 -41.99
N GLN A 160 11.50 54.57 -41.39
CA GLN A 160 11.25 54.61 -39.95
C GLN A 160 10.29 53.50 -39.51
N GLN A 161 9.21 53.27 -40.27
CA GLN A 161 8.26 52.19 -40.01
C GLN A 161 8.90 50.81 -40.15
N ARG A 162 9.70 50.59 -41.20
CA ARG A 162 10.48 49.35 -41.40
C ARG A 162 11.43 49.10 -40.22
N ASN A 163 12.14 50.12 -39.78
CA ASN A 163 13.08 50.02 -38.66
C ASN A 163 12.35 49.78 -37.32
N ALA A 164 11.12 50.29 -37.15
CA ALA A 164 10.28 49.96 -36.00
C ALA A 164 9.85 48.48 -36.03
N LEU A 165 9.33 48.00 -37.16
CA LEU A 165 8.91 46.61 -37.34
C LEU A 165 10.08 45.62 -37.15
N ARG A 166 11.28 45.97 -37.63
CA ARG A 166 12.48 45.15 -37.43
C ARG A 166 12.83 45.00 -35.94
N ARG A 167 12.73 46.08 -35.17
CA ARG A 167 12.99 46.04 -33.71
C ARG A 167 11.95 45.18 -32.98
N GLU A 168 10.68 45.29 -33.37
CA GLU A 168 9.62 44.43 -32.83
C GLU A 168 9.87 42.94 -33.13
N TYR A 169 10.28 42.62 -34.35
CA TYR A 169 10.65 41.26 -34.74
C TYR A 169 11.81 40.71 -33.91
N GLU A 170 12.88 41.49 -33.75
CA GLU A 170 14.06 41.09 -32.95
C GLU A 170 13.68 40.84 -31.49
N LEU A 171 12.80 41.67 -30.92
CA LEU A 171 12.31 41.54 -29.56
C LEU A 171 11.44 40.28 -29.38
N LEU A 172 10.57 39.98 -30.35
CA LEU A 172 9.77 38.75 -30.35
C LEU A 172 10.64 37.49 -30.45
N MET A 173 11.68 37.51 -31.30
CA MET A 173 12.64 36.40 -31.39
C MET A 173 13.39 36.17 -30.09
N LYS A 174 13.77 37.24 -29.38
CA LYS A 174 14.40 37.13 -28.05
C LYS A 174 13.45 36.50 -27.03
N MET A 175 12.19 36.92 -26.99
CA MET A 175 11.18 36.33 -26.10
C MET A 175 10.93 34.84 -26.40
N GLN A 176 10.94 34.43 -27.67
CA GLN A 176 10.82 33.01 -28.04
C GLN A 176 12.01 32.17 -27.53
N MET A 177 13.24 32.70 -27.58
CA MET A 177 14.41 31.99 -27.04
C MET A 177 14.40 31.87 -25.51
N GLU A 178 13.85 32.86 -24.81
CA GLU A 178 13.70 32.83 -23.35
C GLU A 178 12.61 31.84 -22.91
N LEU A 179 11.54 31.67 -23.69
CA LEU A 179 10.47 30.69 -23.42
C LEU A 179 10.87 29.23 -23.73
N ALA A 180 11.92 29.03 -24.52
CA ALA A 180 12.41 27.70 -24.92
C ALA A 180 13.48 27.12 -23.98
N ARG A 181 13.93 27.88 -22.97
CA ARG A 181 14.86 27.44 -21.91
C ARG A 181 14.11 27.02 -20.65
#